data_AF-A0A8C9YHK1-F1
#
_entry.id   AF-A0A8C9YHK1-F1
#
_cell.length_a   1.000
_cell.length_b   1.000
_cell.length_c   1.000
_cell.angle_alpha   90.00
_cell.angle_beta   90.00
_cell.angle_gamma   90.00
#
_symmetry.space_group_name_H-M   'P 1'
#
loop_
_entity.id
_entity.type
_entity.pdbx_description
1 polymer ?
#
loop_
_entity_poly.entity_id
_entity_poly.type
_entity_poly.pdbx_seq_one_letter_code
_entity_poly.pdbx_strand_id
1 'polypeptide(L)'
;MYRRGAAKKDHNNKPVKKDVSDSDKYADLLVFGYACKLFPDDERALYHEHGKHLIPWMGEKSIMIDRYDGRGHLHDLSEYDSGSWNTSYQLSEEEARIEALCDEERYLPAMQAITNHKYCHHGTAAWPLVKLECSQIF
;
A
#
# COMPACT_ATOMS: atom_id res chain seq x y z
N MET A 1 -46.52 42.71 44.29
CA MET A 1 -46.07 43.93 43.57
C MET A 1 -44.58 43.77 43.24
N TYR A 2 -44.19 44.16 42.03
CA TYR A 2 -42.83 44.26 41.45
C TYR A 2 -42.05 42.94 41.23
N ARG A 3 -41.84 42.40 40.02
CA ARG A 3 -41.23 42.84 38.74
C ARG A 3 -39.68 42.87 38.71
N ARG A 4 -39.18 42.24 37.63
CA ARG A 4 -37.92 42.46 36.86
C ARG A 4 -36.67 41.71 37.39
N GLY A 5 -35.97 40.90 36.60
CA GLY A 5 -36.04 40.71 35.15
C GLY A 5 -35.18 39.54 34.65
N ALA A 6 -35.56 39.06 33.46
CA ALA A 6 -34.87 38.06 32.67
C ALA A 6 -33.64 38.66 31.98
N ALA A 7 -32.57 37.86 31.87
CA ALA A 7 -31.48 38.09 30.94
C ALA A 7 -31.20 36.80 30.15
N LYS A 8 -31.61 36.89 28.88
CA LYS A 8 -31.05 36.32 27.64
C LYS A 8 -30.67 34.83 27.58
N LYS A 9 -31.32 34.21 26.60
CA LYS A 9 -31.11 32.86 26.05
C LYS A 9 -30.01 32.97 24.99
N ASP A 10 -28.84 32.44 25.26
CA ASP A 10 -27.78 32.34 24.26
C ASP A 10 -27.89 30.99 23.54
N HIS A 11 -28.37 31.07 22.30
CA HIS A 11 -28.38 29.98 21.35
C HIS A 11 -27.00 29.88 20.72
N ASN A 12 -26.11 29.06 21.29
CA ASN A 12 -24.93 28.64 20.57
C ASN A 12 -24.50 27.24 21.00
N ASN A 13 -25.25 26.23 20.57
CA ASN A 13 -24.77 24.85 20.58
C ASN A 13 -24.33 24.50 19.17
N LYS A 14 -23.20 25.08 18.76
CA LYS A 14 -22.48 24.62 17.57
C LYS A 14 -21.84 23.29 17.97
N PRO A 15 -22.09 22.17 17.27
CA PRO A 15 -21.42 20.92 17.61
C PRO A 15 -19.93 21.16 17.38
N VAL A 16 -19.18 21.20 18.48
CA VAL A 16 -17.73 21.11 18.44
C VAL A 16 -17.46 19.78 17.72
N LYS A 17 -16.87 19.85 16.52
CA LYS A 17 -16.29 18.68 15.88
C LYS A 17 -15.21 18.21 16.84
N LYS A 18 -15.55 17.26 17.70
CA LYS A 18 -14.57 16.50 18.47
C LYS A 18 -13.73 15.81 17.42
N ASP A 19 -12.46 16.17 17.35
CA ASP A 19 -11.47 15.40 16.60
C ASP A 19 -11.59 13.97 17.11
N VAL A 20 -12.13 13.08 16.26
CA VAL A 20 -12.33 11.67 16.61
C VAL A 20 -10.94 11.13 16.86
N SER A 21 -10.62 10.95 18.14
CA SER A 21 -9.33 10.45 18.54
C SER A 21 -9.14 9.06 17.94
N ASP A 22 -7.93 8.67 17.55
CA ASP A 22 -7.71 7.33 16.99
C ASP A 22 -8.15 6.23 17.98
N SER A 23 -8.21 6.55 19.27
CA SER A 23 -8.79 5.69 20.31
C SER A 23 -10.29 5.40 20.10
N ASP A 24 -11.08 6.34 19.57
CA ASP A 24 -12.51 6.13 19.30
C ASP A 24 -12.73 5.22 18.09
N LYS A 25 -11.77 5.17 17.14
CA LYS A 25 -11.85 4.30 15.94
C LYS A 25 -11.64 2.81 16.27
N TYR A 26 -10.93 2.53 17.36
CA TYR A 26 -10.62 1.17 17.79
C TYR A 26 -11.32 0.78 19.10
N ALA A 27 -12.26 1.61 19.59
CA ALA A 27 -12.92 1.40 20.88
C ALA A 27 -13.66 0.06 21.00
N ASP A 28 -14.07 -0.53 19.87
CA ASP A 28 -14.77 -1.83 19.82
C ASP A 28 -13.84 -3.01 19.47
N LEU A 29 -12.55 -2.78 19.18
CA LEU A 29 -11.61 -3.86 18.89
C LEU A 29 -11.04 -4.43 20.19
N LEU A 30 -11.42 -5.67 20.49
CA LEU A 30 -10.84 -6.44 21.58
C LEU A 30 -9.72 -7.32 21.03
N VAL A 31 -8.48 -6.99 21.37
CA VAL A 31 -7.29 -7.79 20.99
C VAL A 31 -6.97 -8.76 22.10
N PHE A 32 -7.18 -10.06 21.84
CA PHE A 32 -6.79 -11.14 22.74
C PHE A 32 -5.58 -11.87 22.16
N GLY A 33 -4.54 -12.06 22.96
CA GLY A 33 -3.34 -12.78 22.57
C GLY A 33 -2.71 -13.51 23.74
N TYR A 34 -1.97 -14.58 23.44
CA TYR A 34 -1.17 -15.32 24.42
C TYR A 34 0.27 -14.88 24.33
N ALA A 35 0.97 -14.82 25.47
CA ALA A 35 2.40 -14.58 25.48
C ALA A 35 3.12 -15.76 24.80
N CYS A 36 3.90 -15.49 23.75
CA CYS A 36 4.79 -16.46 23.14
C CYS A 36 6.22 -16.17 23.60
N LYS A 37 6.87 -17.17 24.23
CA LYS A 37 8.29 -17.06 24.60
C LYS A 37 9.13 -17.48 23.40
N LEU A 38 9.76 -16.50 22.76
CA LEU A 38 10.74 -16.76 21.70
C LEU A 38 12.05 -17.19 22.34
N PHE A 39 12.60 -18.30 21.85
CA PHE A 39 13.93 -18.76 22.23
C PHE A 39 14.87 -18.46 21.07
N PRO A 40 16.03 -17.82 21.31
CA PRO A 40 17.05 -17.67 20.29
C PRO A 40 17.48 -19.04 19.77
N ASP A 41 17.41 -19.21 18.46
CA ASP A 41 17.93 -20.37 17.74
C ASP A 41 18.84 -19.85 16.63
N ASP A 42 20.09 -19.58 17.01
CA ASP A 42 21.08 -18.97 16.13
C ASP A 42 21.39 -19.86 14.93
N GLU A 43 21.36 -21.19 15.10
CA GLU A 43 21.56 -22.13 13.99
C GLU A 43 20.45 -22.01 12.96
N ARG A 44 19.19 -21.94 13.40
CA ARG A 44 18.05 -21.75 12.51
C ARG A 44 18.05 -20.35 11.89
N ALA A 45 18.40 -19.31 12.64
CA ALA A 45 18.54 -17.96 12.12
C ALA A 45 19.57 -17.94 10.97
N LEU A 46 20.76 -18.50 11.21
CA LEU A 46 21.79 -18.63 10.18
C LEU A 46 21.32 -19.50 9.00
N TYR A 47 20.60 -20.60 9.24
CA TYR A 47 20.07 -21.44 8.16
C TYR A 47 19.16 -20.66 7.21
N HIS A 48 18.29 -19.81 7.76
CA HIS A 48 17.39 -18.95 6.99
C HIS A 48 18.15 -17.80 6.30
N GLU A 49 19.08 -17.15 7.00
CA GLU A 49 19.91 -16.06 6.45
C GLU A 49 20.77 -16.50 5.27
N HIS A 50 21.35 -17.70 5.34
CA HIS A 50 22.12 -18.28 4.22
C HIS A 50 21.24 -18.76 3.06
N GLY A 51 19.91 -18.62 3.13
CA GLY A 51 19.00 -19.02 2.07
C GLY A 51 18.92 -20.54 1.84
N LYS A 52 19.40 -21.38 2.78
CA LYS A 52 19.45 -22.85 2.64
C LYS A 52 18.07 -23.50 2.55
N HIS A 53 17.04 -22.80 3.03
CA HIS A 53 15.65 -23.21 2.93
C HIS A 53 15.07 -23.04 1.51
N LEU A 54 15.72 -22.25 0.67
CA LEU A 54 15.23 -21.92 -0.66
C LEU A 54 15.63 -22.98 -1.69
N ILE A 55 14.77 -23.19 -2.68
CA ILE A 55 15.00 -24.05 -3.84
C ILE A 55 14.89 -23.25 -5.14
N PRO A 56 15.63 -23.64 -6.20
CA PRO A 56 15.50 -23.00 -7.51
C PRO A 56 14.10 -23.20 -8.09
N TRP A 57 13.49 -22.12 -8.56
CA TRP A 57 12.20 -22.14 -9.26
C TRP A 57 12.39 -22.64 -10.69
N MET A 58 11.66 -23.69 -11.10
CA MET A 58 11.67 -24.20 -12.49
C MET A 58 13.08 -24.55 -13.03
N GLY A 59 14.03 -24.84 -12.14
CA GLY A 59 15.44 -25.11 -12.50
C GLY A 59 16.29 -23.84 -12.70
N GLU A 60 15.70 -22.65 -12.61
CA GLU A 60 16.40 -21.37 -12.72
C GLU A 60 16.94 -20.93 -11.35
N LYS A 61 18.26 -20.72 -11.25
CA LYS A 61 18.93 -20.34 -9.98
C LYS A 61 18.86 -18.85 -9.66
N SER A 62 18.40 -18.02 -10.59
CA SER A 62 18.17 -16.58 -10.39
C SER A 62 16.95 -16.32 -9.50
N ILE A 63 15.98 -17.25 -9.52
CA ILE A 63 14.74 -17.16 -8.77
C ILE A 63 14.73 -18.29 -7.75
N MET A 64 14.87 -17.92 -6.47
CA MET A 64 14.87 -18.84 -5.35
C MET A 64 13.55 -18.71 -4.59
N ILE A 65 12.89 -19.83 -4.28
CA ILE A 65 11.60 -19.87 -3.60
C ILE A 65 11.64 -20.75 -2.35
N ASP A 66 10.76 -20.50 -1.38
CA ASP A 66 10.62 -21.39 -0.22
C ASP A 66 10.04 -22.75 -0.63
N ARG A 67 10.38 -23.81 0.11
CA ARG A 67 9.85 -25.17 -0.13
C ARG A 67 8.32 -25.24 -0.04
N TYR A 68 7.70 -24.39 0.77
CA TYR A 68 6.26 -24.28 0.96
C TYR A 68 5.66 -23.10 0.20
N ASP A 69 6.43 -22.46 -0.67
CA ASP A 69 5.91 -21.42 -1.56
C ASP A 69 4.84 -22.03 -2.48
N GLY A 70 3.64 -21.47 -2.47
CA GLY A 70 2.49 -22.00 -3.22
C GLY A 70 2.70 -21.96 -4.73
N ARG A 71 3.59 -21.09 -5.23
CA ARG A 71 4.01 -21.14 -6.62
C ARG A 71 4.55 -22.55 -6.90
N GLY A 72 5.28 -23.18 -5.97
CA GLY A 72 5.96 -24.45 -6.16
C GLY A 72 5.05 -25.65 -6.43
N HIS A 73 3.73 -25.45 -6.53
CA HIS A 73 2.77 -26.45 -6.99
C HIS A 73 2.36 -26.27 -8.46
N LEU A 74 2.80 -25.18 -9.09
CA LEU A 74 2.52 -24.80 -10.46
C LEU A 74 3.78 -25.01 -11.30
N HIS A 75 4.01 -26.26 -11.70
CA HIS A 75 5.20 -26.67 -12.45
C HIS A 75 5.05 -26.60 -13.97
N ASP A 76 3.82 -26.52 -14.46
CA ASP A 76 3.52 -26.40 -15.88
C ASP A 76 2.74 -25.11 -16.10
N LEU A 77 3.41 -24.14 -16.73
CA LEU A 77 2.85 -22.85 -17.10
C LEU A 77 2.54 -22.77 -18.60
N SER A 78 2.80 -23.84 -19.36
CA SER A 78 2.63 -23.83 -20.82
C SER A 78 1.20 -23.51 -21.24
N GLU A 79 0.22 -23.96 -20.46
CA GLU A 79 -1.20 -23.66 -20.68
C GLU A 79 -1.52 -22.16 -20.53
N TYR A 80 -0.76 -21.45 -19.69
CA TYR A 80 -0.96 -20.04 -19.35
C TYR A 80 0.07 -19.11 -19.99
N ASP A 81 0.93 -19.63 -20.86
CA ASP A 81 1.86 -18.79 -21.61
C ASP A 81 1.06 -17.84 -22.51
N SER A 82 1.54 -16.60 -22.61
CA SER A 82 0.99 -15.53 -23.44
C SER A 82 0.76 -15.96 -24.91
N GLY A 83 1.47 -16.97 -25.40
CA GLY A 83 1.29 -17.53 -26.73
C GLY A 83 0.16 -18.57 -26.88
N SER A 84 -0.30 -19.16 -25.77
CA SER A 84 -1.33 -20.21 -25.72
C SER A 84 -2.73 -19.64 -25.97
N TRP A 85 -2.99 -18.43 -25.47
CA TRP A 85 -4.30 -17.79 -25.52
C TRP A 85 -4.28 -16.58 -26.45
N ASN A 86 -5.21 -16.54 -27.41
CA ASN A 86 -5.50 -15.37 -28.24
C ASN A 86 -4.39 -14.90 -29.22
N THR A 87 -3.58 -15.83 -29.73
CA THR A 87 -2.46 -15.52 -30.66
C THR A 87 -2.91 -14.95 -32.01
N SER A 88 -4.17 -15.13 -32.40
CA SER A 88 -4.72 -14.62 -33.66
C SER A 88 -5.46 -13.29 -33.54
N TYR A 89 -5.67 -12.77 -32.32
CA TYR A 89 -6.43 -11.55 -32.15
C TYR A 89 -5.56 -10.34 -32.44
N GLN A 90 -6.00 -9.59 -33.44
CA GLN A 90 -5.45 -8.30 -33.80
C GLN A 90 -6.50 -7.24 -33.46
N LEU A 91 -6.08 -6.19 -32.76
CA LEU A 91 -6.96 -5.07 -32.46
C LEU A 91 -7.46 -4.46 -33.78
N SER A 92 -8.76 -4.24 -33.88
CA SER A 92 -9.31 -3.38 -34.91
C SER A 92 -8.76 -1.96 -34.76
N GLU A 93 -8.84 -1.17 -35.83
CA GLU A 93 -8.39 0.23 -35.79
C GLU A 93 -9.10 1.03 -34.68
N GLU A 94 -10.38 0.73 -34.42
CA GLU A 94 -11.15 1.37 -33.35
C GLU A 94 -10.67 0.94 -31.96
N GLU A 95 -10.45 -0.36 -31.74
CA GLU A 95 -9.95 -0.86 -30.44
C GLU A 95 -8.55 -0.35 -30.13
N ALA A 96 -7.69 -0.21 -31.14
CA ALA A 96 -6.35 0.37 -30.98
C ALA A 96 -6.40 1.85 -30.59
N ARG A 97 -7.36 2.61 -31.14
CA ARG A 97 -7.58 4.02 -30.74
C ARG A 97 -8.07 4.13 -29.30
N ILE A 98 -8.94 3.22 -28.87
CA ILE A 98 -9.44 3.17 -27.49
C ILE A 98 -8.32 2.81 -26.51
N GLU A 99 -7.50 1.80 -26.81
CA GLU A 99 -6.38 1.42 -25.93
C GLU A 99 -5.37 2.56 -25.78
N ALA A 100 -5.07 3.30 -26.86
CA ALA A 100 -4.17 4.45 -26.79
C ALA A 100 -4.66 5.55 -25.84
N LEU A 101 -5.96 5.87 -25.90
CA LEU A 101 -6.60 6.80 -24.95
C LEU A 101 -6.51 6.29 -23.50
N CYS A 102 -6.75 4.99 -23.29
CA CYS A 102 -6.64 4.39 -21.96
C CYS A 102 -5.21 4.37 -21.43
N ASP A 103 -4.22 4.14 -22.30
CA ASP A 103 -2.81 4.15 -21.92
C ASP A 103 -2.36 5.55 -21.49
N GLU A 104 -2.78 6.60 -22.18
CA GLU A 104 -2.50 7.99 -21.78
C GLU A 104 -2.97 8.25 -20.33
N GLU A 105 -4.20 7.88 -20.00
CA GLU A 105 -4.77 8.02 -18.64
C GLU A 105 -4.05 7.12 -17.61
N ARG A 106 -3.66 5.91 -17.99
CA ARG A 106 -2.96 4.96 -17.13
C ARG A 106 -1.56 5.45 -16.73
N TYR A 107 -0.83 6.04 -17.68
CA TYR A 107 0.54 6.52 -17.46
C TYR A 107 0.62 7.99 -17.01
N LEU A 108 -0.47 8.76 -17.11
CA LEU A 108 -0.54 10.14 -16.64
C LEU A 108 -0.06 10.33 -15.19
N PRO A 109 -0.47 9.53 -14.20
CA PRO A 109 0.01 9.66 -12.82
C PRO A 109 1.51 9.41 -12.67
N ALA A 110 2.05 8.41 -13.39
CA ALA A 110 3.47 8.10 -13.38
C ALA A 110 4.29 9.23 -14.02
N MET A 111 3.82 9.78 -15.14
CA MET A 111 4.44 10.92 -15.82
C MET A 111 4.39 12.18 -14.94
N GLN A 112 3.27 12.46 -14.27
CA GLN A 112 3.14 13.56 -13.32
C GLN A 112 4.07 13.38 -12.12
N ALA A 113 4.17 12.17 -11.56
CA ALA A 113 5.07 11.87 -10.45
C ALA A 113 6.55 12.09 -10.84
N ILE A 114 6.96 11.60 -12.01
CA ILE A 114 8.32 11.80 -12.54
C ILE A 114 8.59 13.29 -12.79
N THR A 115 7.61 14.00 -13.35
CA THR A 115 7.71 15.42 -13.66
C THR A 115 7.83 16.26 -12.39
N ASN A 116 6.95 16.01 -11.40
CA ASN A 116 7.00 16.65 -10.09
C ASN A 116 8.31 16.34 -9.36
N HIS A 117 8.80 15.10 -9.41
CA HIS A 117 10.10 14.72 -8.86
C HIS A 117 11.25 15.47 -9.56
N LYS A 118 11.23 15.59 -10.90
CA LYS A 118 12.22 16.40 -11.64
C LYS A 118 12.16 17.87 -11.23
N TYR A 119 10.98 18.47 -11.08
CA TYR A 119 10.83 19.86 -10.61
C TYR A 119 11.32 20.05 -9.16
N CYS A 120 11.13 19.05 -8.29
CA CYS A 120 11.66 19.06 -6.93
C CYS A 120 13.20 19.08 -6.87
N HIS A 121 13.87 18.47 -7.85
CA HIS A 121 15.34 18.43 -7.93
C HIS A 121 15.97 19.62 -8.67
N HIS A 122 15.21 20.31 -9.54
CA HIS A 122 15.74 21.43 -10.35
C HIS A 122 15.28 22.81 -9.86
N GLY A 123 14.39 22.89 -8.87
CA GLY A 123 13.87 24.15 -8.32
C GLY A 123 14.26 24.38 -6.86
N THR A 124 15.20 25.28 -6.61
CA THR A 124 15.33 25.97 -5.32
C THR A 124 14.10 26.86 -5.11
N ALA A 125 12.98 26.31 -4.62
CA ALA A 125 11.85 27.10 -4.14
C ALA A 125 10.97 26.29 -3.18
N ALA A 126 10.99 26.72 -1.92
CA ALA A 126 9.99 26.55 -0.86
C ALA A 126 8.95 25.42 -1.03
N TRP A 127 9.19 24.31 -0.32
CA TRP A 127 8.14 23.37 0.07
C TRP A 127 7.32 23.97 1.22
N PRO A 128 6.01 24.26 1.07
CA PRO A 128 5.17 24.48 2.23
C PRO A 128 4.86 23.13 2.87
N LEU A 129 5.39 22.94 4.08
CA LEU A 129 4.73 22.21 5.19
C LEU A 129 4.12 20.84 4.84
N VAL A 130 4.95 19.88 4.43
CA VAL A 130 4.67 18.44 4.65
C VAL A 130 5.96 17.75 5.14
N LYS A 131 6.50 18.24 6.26
CA LYS A 131 7.62 17.61 6.98
C LYS A 131 7.38 17.74 8.47
N LEU A 132 6.58 16.82 9.01
CA LEU A 132 6.38 16.42 10.40
C LEU A 132 5.28 15.37 10.25
N GLU A 133 5.47 14.05 10.39
CA GLU A 133 6.27 13.28 11.33
C GLU A 133 6.66 11.94 10.65
N CYS A 134 7.95 11.70 10.43
CA CYS A 134 8.46 10.36 10.07
C CYS A 134 9.85 10.16 10.68
N SER A 135 9.98 10.51 11.95
CA SER A 135 11.23 10.34 12.71
C SER A 135 10.90 10.04 14.16
N GLN A 136 10.26 8.89 14.38
CA GLN A 136 10.15 8.27 15.69
C GLN A 136 9.88 6.77 15.55
N ILE A 137 10.71 6.09 14.76
CA ILE A 137 10.96 4.65 14.88
C ILE A 137 12.46 4.45 14.64
N PHE A 138 13.25 4.67 15.69
CA PHE A 138 14.46 3.94 16.09
C PHE A 138 14.87 4.44 17.48
#